data_AF-A4NWT5-F1
#
_entry.id   AF-A4NWT5-F1
#
_cell.length_a   1.000
_cell.length_b   1.000
_cell.length_c   1.000
_cell.angle_alpha   90.00
_cell.angle_beta   90.00
_cell.angle_gamma   90.00
#
_symmetry.space_group_name_H-M   'P 1'
#
loop_
_entity.id
_entity.type
_entity.pdbx_description
1 polymer ?
#
loop_
_entity_poly.entity_id
_entity_poly.type
_entity_poly.pdbx_seq_one_letter_code
_entity_poly.pdbx_strand_id
1 'polypeptide(L)'
;MSKKSGLSFLWLSAVAFVADLLTKYIVVQKFDLYESVNVLPVFNLTYVRNYGAAFSFLADHSGWQQYFFILLALAISGMLVYFLAKNNAEQKSKILLMH
;
A
#
# COMPACT_ATOMS: atom_id res chain seq x y z
N MET A 1 13.22 0.54 28.38
CA MET A 1 12.26 0.81 27.28
C MET A 1 12.45 -0.24 26.20
N SER A 2 11.42 -1.05 25.92
CA SER A 2 11.45 -2.06 24.84
C SER A 2 11.68 -1.35 23.49
N LYS A 3 12.83 -1.60 22.85
CA LYS A 3 13.09 -1.08 21.49
C LYS A 3 12.10 -1.74 20.54
N LYS A 4 11.10 -0.97 20.10
CA LYS A 4 10.15 -1.45 19.10
C LYS A 4 10.88 -1.67 17.79
N SER A 5 10.99 -2.94 17.41
CA SER A 5 11.46 -3.40 16.12
C SER A 5 10.60 -2.77 15.00
N GLY A 6 11.20 -2.30 13.91
CA GLY A 6 10.49 -1.83 12.71
C GLY A 6 9.46 -2.84 12.17
N LEU A 7 9.64 -4.13 12.44
CA LEU A 7 8.66 -5.18 12.15
C LEU A 7 7.34 -5.00 12.93
N SER A 8 7.39 -4.36 14.10
CA SER A 8 6.19 -4.01 14.87
C SER A 8 5.33 -2.95 14.18
N PHE A 9 5.73 -2.37 13.05
CA PHE A 9 4.83 -1.53 12.25
C PHE A 9 4.05 -2.33 11.19
N LEU A 10 4.38 -3.60 10.95
CA LEU A 10 3.67 -4.42 9.96
C LEU A 10 2.21 -4.64 10.31
N TRP A 11 1.83 -4.64 11.60
CA TRP A 11 0.41 -4.71 11.97
C TRP A 11 -0.35 -3.46 11.52
N LEU A 12 0.27 -2.28 11.55
CA LEU A 12 -0.34 -1.04 11.07
C LEU A 12 -0.54 -1.10 9.56
N SER A 13 0.45 -1.63 8.82
CA SER A 13 0.32 -1.90 7.39
C SER A 13 -0.81 -2.90 7.09
N ALA A 14 -0.95 -3.95 7.91
CA ALA A 14 -2.03 -4.93 7.75
C ALA A 14 -3.42 -4.30 8.01
N VAL A 15 -3.56 -3.50 9.07
CA VAL A 15 -4.79 -2.76 9.36
C VAL A 15 -5.14 -1.81 8.23
N ALA A 16 -4.17 -1.03 7.72
CA ALA A 16 -4.37 -0.13 6.60
C ALA A 16 -4.79 -0.89 5.32
N PHE A 17 -4.16 -2.04 5.04
CA PHE A 17 -4.50 -2.88 3.90
C PHE A 17 -5.94 -3.42 3.98
N VAL A 18 -6.36 -3.91 5.14
CA VAL A 18 -7.74 -4.37 5.37
C VAL A 18 -8.72 -3.21 5.23
N ALA A 19 -8.43 -2.05 5.82
CA ALA A 19 -9.28 -0.87 5.72
C ALA A 19 -9.43 -0.38 4.27
N ASP A 20 -8.36 -0.40 3.48
CA ASP A 20 -8.38 -0.06 2.05
C ASP A 20 -9.30 -1.01 1.26
N LEU A 21 -9.12 -2.33 1.44
CA LEU A 21 -9.94 -3.32 0.74
C LEU A 21 -11.42 -3.25 1.14
N LEU A 22 -11.71 -3.09 2.44
CA LEU A 22 -13.10 -2.94 2.92
C LEU A 22 -13.75 -1.67 2.38
N THR A 23 -13.03 -0.54 2.37
CA THR A 23 -13.56 0.72 1.85
C THR A 23 -13.89 0.58 0.36
N LYS A 24 -12.99 0.00 -0.43
CA LYS A 24 -13.24 -0.28 -1.85
C LYS A 24 -14.43 -1.21 -2.05
N TYR A 25 -14.53 -2.26 -1.25
CA TYR A 25 -15.65 -3.19 -1.31
C TYR A 25 -16.98 -2.49 -1.03
N ILE A 26 -17.05 -1.64 0.00
CA ILE A 26 -18.25 -0.86 0.33
C ILE A 26 -18.61 0.08 -0.82
N VAL A 27 -17.64 0.81 -1.38
CA VAL A 27 -17.88 1.73 -2.52
C VAL A 27 -18.44 0.97 -3.71
N VAL A 28 -17.85 -0.17 -4.11
CA VAL A 28 -18.32 -0.99 -5.24
C VAL A 28 -19.75 -1.52 -5.02
N GLN A 29 -20.17 -1.75 -3.78
CA GLN A 29 -21.52 -2.22 -3.46
C GLN A 29 -22.56 -1.10 -3.36
N LYS A 30 -22.12 0.15 -3.14
CA LYS A 30 -23.01 1.28 -2.81
C LYS A 30 -23.07 2.35 -3.89
N PHE A 31 -22.09 2.40 -4.79
CA PHE A 31 -21.95 3.41 -5.83
C PHE A 31 -22.01 2.76 -7.21
N ASP A 32 -22.70 3.41 -8.13
CA ASP A 32 -22.55 3.15 -9.55
C ASP A 32 -21.24 3.74 -10.08
N LEU A 33 -20.73 3.18 -11.19
CA LEU A 33 -19.50 3.68 -11.79
C LEU A 33 -19.66 5.15 -12.19
N TYR A 34 -18.71 6.00 -11.75
CA TYR A 34 -18.69 7.47 -11.88
C TYR A 34 -19.67 8.23 -10.98
N GLU A 35 -20.43 7.54 -10.13
CA GLU A 35 -21.22 8.19 -9.09
C GLU A 35 -20.33 8.99 -8.14
N SER A 36 -20.77 10.19 -7.77
CA SER A 36 -20.06 11.12 -6.91
C SER A 36 -20.96 11.61 -5.78
N VAL A 37 -20.47 11.52 -4.54
CA VAL A 37 -21.14 12.08 -3.36
C VAL A 37 -20.27 13.17 -2.76
N ASN A 38 -20.86 14.35 -2.52
CA ASN A 38 -20.18 15.42 -1.79
C ASN A 38 -20.18 15.09 -0.29
N VAL A 39 -18.99 14.88 0.28
CA VAL A 39 -18.84 14.54 1.71
C VAL A 39 -18.50 15.78 2.52
N LEU A 40 -17.67 16.67 1.96
CA LEU A 40 -17.33 17.98 2.52
C LEU A 40 -17.31 19.02 1.38
N PRO A 41 -17.38 20.33 1.70
CA PRO A 41 -17.31 21.39 0.68
C PRO A 41 -16.08 21.32 -0.25
N VAL A 42 -14.97 20.72 0.23
CA VAL A 42 -13.71 20.55 -0.50
C VAL A 42 -13.43 19.09 -0.91
N PHE A 43 -14.34 18.16 -0.66
CA PHE A 43 -14.11 16.74 -0.88
C PHE A 43 -15.34 16.00 -1.42
N ASN A 44 -15.17 15.44 -2.62
CA ASN A 44 -16.13 14.54 -3.25
C ASN A 44 -15.56 13.12 -3.23
N LEU A 45 -16.40 12.15 -2.87
CA LEU A 45 -16.10 10.73 -3.01
C LEU A 45 -16.71 10.24 -4.33
N THR A 46 -15.86 9.88 -5.30
CA THR A 46 -16.27 9.41 -6.62
C THR A 46 -15.78 8.00 -6.88
N TYR A 47 -16.66 7.11 -7.36
CA TYR A 47 -16.26 5.77 -7.76
C TYR A 47 -15.69 5.75 -9.18
N VAL A 48 -14.38 5.55 -9.31
CA VAL A 48 -13.69 5.39 -10.60
C VAL A 48 -12.84 4.13 -10.60
N ARG A 49 -12.77 3.43 -11.74
CA ARG A 49 -11.85 2.32 -11.95
C ARG A 49 -10.58 2.82 -12.65
N ASN A 50 -9.46 2.78 -11.94
CA ASN A 50 -8.15 3.15 -12.51
C ASN A 50 -7.42 1.90 -13.01
N TYR A 51 -7.40 1.70 -14.32
CA TYR A 51 -6.67 0.60 -14.98
C TYR A 51 -5.19 0.92 -15.24
N GLY A 52 -4.65 1.98 -14.64
CA GLY A 52 -3.31 2.49 -14.93
C GLY A 52 -3.29 3.55 -16.02
N ALA A 53 -4.38 4.31 -16.22
CA ALA A 53 -4.50 5.32 -17.28
C ALA A 53 -3.38 6.37 -17.22
N ALA A 54 -2.89 6.72 -16.02
CA ALA A 54 -1.77 7.65 -15.85
C ALA A 54 -0.44 7.14 -16.45
N PHE A 55 -0.31 5.83 -16.64
CA PHE A 55 0.83 5.19 -17.27
C PHE A 55 0.50 4.62 -18.65
N SER A 56 -0.69 4.93 -19.20
CA SER A 56 -1.10 4.40 -20.50
C SER A 56 -0.19 4.85 -21.65
N PHE A 57 0.59 5.92 -21.45
CA PHE A 57 1.62 6.38 -22.39
C PHE A 57 2.77 5.36 -22.60
N LEU A 58 2.92 4.38 -21.70
CA LEU A 58 3.82 3.24 -21.86
C LEU A 58 3.10 2.03 -22.48
N ALA A 59 1.79 2.11 -22.71
CA ALA A 59 0.88 0.98 -22.88
C ALA A 59 0.37 0.77 -24.30
N ASP A 60 1.13 1.18 -25.32
CA ASP A 60 0.68 1.08 -26.73
C ASP A 60 0.21 -0.34 -27.11
N HIS A 61 0.56 -1.37 -26.31
CA HIS A 61 -0.13 -2.65 -26.26
C HIS A 61 -0.79 -2.93 -24.89
N SER A 62 -2.07 -3.30 -24.91
CA SER A 62 -2.93 -3.43 -23.73
C SER A 62 -2.57 -4.59 -22.79
N GLY A 63 -2.57 -4.35 -21.47
CA GLY A 63 -2.73 -5.38 -20.43
C GLY A 63 -1.47 -5.79 -19.65
N TRP A 64 -0.26 -5.63 -20.21
CA TRP A 64 0.98 -6.01 -19.53
C TRP A 64 1.27 -5.17 -18.28
N GLN A 65 0.82 -3.92 -18.28
CA GLN A 65 1.09 -2.94 -17.22
C GLN A 65 0.56 -3.38 -15.87
N GLN A 66 -0.60 -4.04 -15.85
CA GLN A 66 -1.18 -4.57 -14.62
C GLN A 66 -0.22 -5.57 -13.95
N TYR A 67 0.35 -6.50 -14.73
CA TYR A 67 1.30 -7.48 -14.23
C TYR A 67 2.62 -6.82 -13.80
N PHE A 68 3.10 -5.83 -14.57
CA PHE A 68 4.29 -5.06 -14.20
C PHE A 68 4.12 -4.36 -12.85
N PHE A 69 3.00 -3.66 -12.63
CA PHE A 69 2.75 -2.96 -11.38
C PHE A 69 2.53 -3.91 -10.20
N ILE A 70 1.91 -5.07 -10.41
CA ILE A 70 1.81 -6.11 -9.38
C ILE A 70 3.21 -6.59 -8.97
N LEU A 71 4.05 -6.95 -9.95
CA LEU A 71 5.41 -7.42 -9.69
C LEU A 71 6.24 -6.35 -8.99
N LEU A 72 6.16 -5.10 -9.46
CA LEU A 72 6.88 -3.97 -8.87
C LEU A 72 6.43 -3.72 -7.42
N ALA A 73 5.12 -3.75 -7.16
CA ALA A 73 4.57 -3.59 -5.82
C ALA A 73 5.05 -4.69 -4.87
N LEU A 74 5.08 -5.95 -5.32
CA LEU A 74 5.59 -7.08 -4.54
C LEU A 74 7.09 -6.95 -4.26
N ALA A 75 7.88 -6.58 -5.28
CA ALA A 75 9.33 -6.40 -5.15
C ALA A 75 9.67 -5.30 -4.14
N ILE A 76 9.04 -4.12 -4.26
CA ILE A 76 9.24 -2.99 -3.33
C ILE A 76 8.77 -3.37 -1.93
N SER A 77 7.61 -4.02 -1.79
CA SER A 77 7.10 -4.46 -0.48
C SER A 77 8.06 -5.43 0.20
N GLY A 78 8.59 -6.41 -0.53
CA GLY A 78 9.59 -7.35 -0.03
C GLY A 78 10.90 -6.65 0.38
N MET A 79 11.38 -5.72 -0.45
CA MET A 79 12.56 -4.90 -0.13
C MET A 79 12.38 -4.08 1.14
N LEU A 80 11.21 -3.45 1.33
CA LEU A 80 10.90 -2.68 2.54
C LEU A 80 10.82 -3.58 3.77
N VAL A 81 10.18 -4.75 3.68
CA VAL A 81 10.14 -5.73 4.79
C VAL A 81 11.55 -6.22 5.13
N TYR A 82 12.39 -6.49 4.13
CA TYR A 82 13.79 -6.88 4.33
C TYR A 82 14.58 -5.78 5.05
N PHE A 83 14.46 -4.52 4.63
CA PHE A 83 15.13 -3.40 5.30
C PHE A 83 14.63 -3.18 6.72
N LEU A 84 13.32 -3.28 6.96
CA LEU A 84 12.76 -3.25 8.31
C LEU A 84 13.37 -4.36 9.16
N ALA A 85 13.45 -5.60 8.66
CA ALA A 85 14.02 -6.73 9.39
C ALA A 85 15.53 -6.55 9.68
N LYS A 86 16.32 -6.14 8.68
CA LYS A 86 17.77 -5.95 8.80
C LYS A 86 18.13 -4.84 9.80
N ASN A 87 17.45 -3.70 9.74
CA ASN A 87 17.71 -2.58 10.65
C ASN A 87 17.49 -2.98 12.12
N ASN A 88 16.55 -3.89 12.40
CA ASN A 88 16.33 -4.39 13.76
C ASN A 88 17.45 -5.34 14.22
N ALA A 89 17.96 -6.18 13.33
CA ALA A 89 19.06 -7.09 13.64
C ALA A 89 20.36 -6.32 13.97
N GLU A 90 20.69 -5.30 13.19
CA GLU A 90 21.87 -4.45 13.43
C GLU A 90 21.75 -3.64 14.73
N GLN A 91 20.56 -3.07 15.02
CA GLN A 91 20.28 -2.39 16.28
C GLN A 91 20.47 -3.31 17.49
N LYS A 92 20.05 -4.57 17.41
CA LYS A 92 20.17 -5.55 18.50
C LYS A 92 21.63 -5.94 18.75
N SER A 93 22.42 -6.14 17.68
CA SER A 93 23.84 -6.48 17.76
C SER A 93 24.69 -5.36 18.41
N LYS A 94 24.48 -4.10 18.03
CA LYS A 94 25.21 -2.95 18.61
C LYS A 94 24.98 -2.78 20.12
N ILE A 95 23.80 -3.11 20.62
CA ILE A 95 23.49 -3.02 22.07
C ILE A 95 24.22 -4.10 22.86
N LEU A 96 24.33 -5.31 22.29
CA LEU A 96 24.97 -6.45 22.94
C LEU A 96 26.48 -6.25 23.09
N LEU A 97 27.12 -5.55 22.14
CA LEU A 97 28.56 -5.25 22.17
C LEU A 97 28.92 -4.03 23.07
N MET A 98 27.92 -3.32 23.61
CA MET A 98 28.12 -2.17 24.50
C MET A 98 27.98 -2.52 26.00
N HIS A 99 27.85 -3.80 26.33
CA HIS A 99 27.87 -4.34 27.70
C HIS A 99 28.96 -5.42 27.78
#